data_AF-A0A942AMH9-F1
#
_entry.id   AF-A0A942AMH9-F1
#
_cell.length_a   1.000
_cell.length_b   1.000
_cell.length_c   1.000
_cell.angle_alpha   90.00
_cell.angle_beta   90.00
_cell.angle_gamma   90.00
#
_symmetry.space_group_name_H-M   'P 1'
#
loop_
_entity.id
_entity.type
_entity.pdbx_description
1 polymer ?
#
loop_
_entity_poly.entity_id
_entity_poly.type
_entity_poly.pdbx_seq_one_letter_code
_entity_poly.pdbx_strand_id
1 'polypeptide(L)'
;MATHPDSYVTAQILRYKTSSMSYGEAQAAYDRLGERVKKSRLAAEIRAEIRKLRMGSPGSPAARFAKADIHGEMFDLNDLKGKYVIIDFWASWCVPCRKSNPH
;
A
#
# COMPACT_ATOMS: atom_id res chain seq x y z
N MET A 1 -14.91 -16.64 0.68
CA MET A 1 -14.70 -15.85 1.92
C MET A 1 -16.02 -15.58 2.63
N ALA A 2 -17.06 -15.11 1.94
CA ALA A 2 -18.36 -14.76 2.56
C ALA A 2 -19.06 -15.90 3.32
N THR A 3 -18.91 -17.15 2.88
CA THR A 3 -19.61 -18.31 3.46
C THR A 3 -18.87 -19.00 4.60
N HIS A 4 -17.59 -18.68 4.82
CA HIS A 4 -16.74 -19.36 5.81
C HIS A 4 -15.79 -18.36 6.50
N PRO A 5 -16.33 -17.37 7.24
CA PRO A 5 -15.54 -16.28 7.84
C PRO A 5 -14.61 -16.75 8.97
N ASP A 6 -14.95 -17.86 9.64
CA ASP A 6 -14.12 -18.47 10.67
C ASP A 6 -13.13 -19.50 10.12
N SER A 7 -13.03 -19.69 8.79
CA SER A 7 -12.07 -20.64 8.22
C SER A 7 -10.65 -20.06 8.22
N TYR A 8 -9.68 -20.85 8.67
CA TYR A 8 -8.26 -20.48 8.59
C TYR A 8 -7.80 -20.33 7.12
N VAL A 9 -8.36 -21.13 6.21
CA VAL A 9 -8.09 -21.04 4.77
C VAL A 9 -8.58 -19.70 4.21
N THR A 10 -9.74 -19.20 4.67
CA THR A 10 -10.23 -17.85 4.30
C THR A 10 -9.20 -16.79 4.69
N ALA A 11 -8.65 -16.86 5.90
CA ALA A 11 -7.61 -15.94 6.36
C ALA A 11 -6.33 -16.04 5.52
N GLN A 12 -5.89 -17.25 5.20
CA GLN A 12 -4.69 -17.47 4.40
C GLN A 12 -4.82 -16.86 3.00
N ILE A 13 -5.96 -17.07 2.35
CA ILE A 13 -6.26 -16.47 1.04
C ILE A 13 -6.29 -14.95 1.15
N LEU A 14 -6.93 -14.40 2.20
CA LEU A 14 -6.96 -12.95 2.40
C LEU A 14 -5.55 -12.37 2.51
N ARG A 15 -4.67 -13.01 3.29
CA ARG A 15 -3.29 -12.54 3.48
C ARG A 15 -2.56 -12.40 2.14
N TYR A 16 -2.71 -13.37 1.24
CA TYR A 16 -2.08 -13.30 -0.08
C TYR A 16 -2.69 -12.25 -1.00
N LYS A 17 -3.99 -11.94 -0.86
CA LYS A 17 -4.67 -10.98 -1.72
C LYS A 17 -4.57 -9.54 -1.23
N THR A 18 -4.37 -9.33 0.07
CA THR A 18 -4.49 -8.02 0.72
C THR A 18 -3.67 -6.94 0.01
N SER A 19 -2.41 -7.22 -0.34
CA SER A 19 -1.51 -6.25 -1.00
C SER A 19 -1.96 -5.79 -2.39
N SER A 20 -2.84 -6.53 -3.04
CA SER A 20 -3.37 -6.20 -4.38
C SER A 20 -4.77 -5.58 -4.34
N MET A 21 -5.31 -5.32 -3.15
CA MET A 21 -6.64 -4.74 -2.95
C MET A 21 -6.54 -3.24 -2.61
N SER A 22 -7.62 -2.48 -2.83
CA SER A 22 -7.72 -1.15 -2.23
C SER A 22 -7.84 -1.26 -0.69
N TYR A 23 -7.49 -0.18 0.02
CA TYR A 23 -7.64 -0.13 1.48
C TYR A 23 -9.07 -0.45 1.93
N GLY A 24 -10.09 0.12 1.26
CA GLY A 24 -11.49 -0.09 1.61
C GLY A 24 -11.94 -1.54 1.45
N GLU A 25 -11.56 -2.19 0.34
CA GLU A 25 -11.89 -3.59 0.10
C GLU A 25 -11.20 -4.52 1.10
N ALA A 26 -9.91 -4.26 1.39
CA ALA A 26 -9.13 -5.06 2.32
C ALA A 26 -9.68 -4.95 3.76
N GLN A 27 -10.04 -3.73 4.18
CA GLN A 27 -10.66 -3.47 5.48
C GLN A 27 -12.02 -4.19 5.58
N ALA A 28 -12.89 -4.05 4.58
CA ALA A 28 -14.19 -4.71 4.57
C ALA A 28 -14.08 -6.24 4.58
N ALA A 29 -13.09 -6.82 3.89
CA ALA A 29 -12.84 -8.25 3.91
C ALA A 29 -12.33 -8.74 5.28
N TYR A 30 -11.48 -7.94 5.93
CA TYR A 30 -10.98 -8.24 7.28
C TYR A 30 -12.08 -8.17 8.33
N ASP A 31 -12.97 -7.19 8.25
CA ASP A 31 -14.04 -6.98 9.23
C ASP A 31 -15.05 -8.13 9.23
N ARG A 32 -15.22 -8.79 8.08
CA ARG A 32 -16.05 -9.99 7.91
C ARG A 32 -15.43 -11.27 8.48
N LEU A 33 -14.15 -11.29 8.85
CA LEU A 33 -13.56 -12.47 9.48
C LEU A 33 -14.22 -12.73 10.84
N GLY A 34 -14.41 -14.00 11.17
CA GLY A 34 -14.94 -14.38 12.47
C GLY A 34 -13.91 -14.18 13.59
N GLU A 35 -14.38 -14.11 14.82
CA GLU A 35 -13.58 -13.74 15.99
C GLU A 35 -12.43 -14.71 16.26
N ARG A 36 -12.64 -16.00 15.97
CA ARG A 36 -11.59 -17.03 16.11
C ARG A 36 -10.40 -16.71 15.21
N VAL A 37 -10.68 -16.32 13.97
CA VAL A 37 -9.65 -15.99 12.98
C VAL A 37 -9.02 -14.64 13.30
N LYS A 38 -9.79 -13.64 13.75
CA LYS A 38 -9.27 -12.31 14.13
C LYS A 38 -8.21 -12.37 15.24
N LYS A 39 -8.25 -13.39 16.11
CA LYS A 39 -7.24 -13.64 17.17
C LYS A 39 -5.99 -14.39 16.68
N SER A 40 -5.96 -14.82 15.43
CA SER A 40 -4.82 -15.58 14.87
C SER A 40 -3.66 -14.69 14.41
N ARG A 41 -2.47 -15.29 14.26
CA ARG A 41 -1.31 -14.64 13.64
C ARG A 41 -1.60 -14.13 12.22
N LEU A 42 -2.39 -14.87 11.43
CA LEU A 42 -2.76 -14.45 10.08
C LEU A 42 -3.53 -13.14 10.09
N ALA A 43 -4.46 -12.97 11.03
CA ALA A 43 -5.20 -11.72 11.14
C ALA A 43 -4.30 -10.55 11.58
N ALA A 44 -3.27 -10.79 12.38
CA ALA A 44 -2.28 -9.76 12.70
C ALA A 44 -1.47 -9.33 11.46
N GLU A 45 -1.06 -10.29 10.62
CA GLU A 45 -0.35 -10.03 9.34
C GLU A 45 -1.22 -9.24 8.36
N ILE A 46 -2.47 -9.67 8.15
CA ILE A 46 -3.43 -8.97 7.29
C ILE A 46 -3.64 -7.54 7.80
N ARG A 47 -3.85 -7.36 9.11
CA ARG A 47 -4.04 -6.03 9.71
C ARG A 47 -2.80 -5.15 9.53
N ALA A 48 -1.60 -5.71 9.60
CA ALA A 48 -0.37 -4.96 9.33
C ALA A 48 -0.29 -4.49 7.88
N GLU A 49 -0.68 -5.34 6.93
CA GLU A 49 -0.70 -4.97 5.52
C GLU A 49 -1.78 -3.92 5.21
N ILE A 50 -2.98 -4.05 5.79
CA ILE A 50 -4.05 -3.03 5.70
C ILE A 50 -3.57 -1.65 6.19
N ARG A 51 -2.77 -1.60 7.26
CA ARG A 51 -2.19 -0.33 7.73
C ARG A 51 -1.24 0.30 6.70
N LYS A 52 -0.46 -0.51 5.97
CA LYS A 52 0.41 -0.01 4.90
C LYS A 52 -0.42 0.52 3.73
N LEU A 53 -1.43 -0.22 3.31
CA LEU A 53 -2.35 0.22 2.24
C LEU A 53 -3.02 1.54 2.59
N ARG A 54 -3.46 1.71 3.84
CA ARG A 54 -4.06 2.98 4.30
C ARG A 54 -3.11 4.15 4.07
N MET A 55 -1.82 4.02 4.40
CA MET A 55 -0.84 5.11 4.23
C MET A 55 -0.62 5.49 2.76
N GLY A 56 -0.70 4.53 1.84
CA GLY A 56 -0.54 4.76 0.39
C GLY A 56 -1.83 4.99 -0.39
N SER A 57 -2.98 5.07 0.29
CA SER A 57 -4.28 5.22 -0.37
C SER A 57 -4.62 6.66 -0.71
N PRO A 58 -5.45 6.92 -1.75
CA PRO A 58 -5.95 8.25 -2.05
C PRO A 58 -6.56 8.94 -0.83
N GLY A 59 -6.23 10.22 -0.64
CA GLY A 59 -6.65 11.02 0.52
C GLY A 59 -5.75 10.91 1.75
N SER A 60 -4.84 9.92 1.80
CA SER A 60 -3.84 9.87 2.87
C SER A 60 -2.73 10.89 2.63
N PRO A 61 -2.20 11.52 3.69
CA PRO A 61 -1.00 12.35 3.57
C PRO A 61 0.17 11.52 3.05
N ALA A 62 0.87 12.04 2.03
CA ALA A 62 2.11 11.44 1.57
C ALA A 62 3.15 11.40 2.70
N ALA A 63 3.92 10.31 2.77
CA ALA A 63 5.00 10.19 3.75
C ALA A 63 6.02 11.31 3.55
N ARG A 64 6.40 11.97 4.64
CA ARG A 64 7.45 13.00 4.58
C ARG A 64 8.76 12.34 4.18
N PHE A 65 9.43 12.93 3.20
CA PHE A 65 10.83 12.61 2.92
C PHE A 65 11.60 13.89 2.67
N ALA A 66 12.81 13.93 3.20
CA ALA A 66 13.80 14.94 2.93
C ALA A 66 15.09 14.23 2.51
N LYS A 67 15.57 14.51 1.31
CA LYS A 67 16.76 13.87 0.74
C LYS A 67 17.53 14.87 -0.10
N ALA A 68 18.86 14.71 -0.10
CA ALA A 68 19.71 15.38 -1.06
C ALA A 68 19.37 14.86 -2.47
N ASP A 69 19.23 15.77 -3.42
CA ASP A 69 19.05 15.46 -4.83
C ASP A 69 20.38 15.09 -5.51
N ILE A 70 20.38 15.00 -6.84
CA ILE A 70 21.58 14.64 -7.62
C ILE A 70 22.67 15.71 -7.60
N HIS A 71 22.34 16.94 -7.19
CA HIS A 71 23.28 18.06 -7.04
C HIS A 71 23.73 18.24 -5.58
N GLY A 72 23.19 17.45 -4.66
CA GLY A 72 23.46 17.54 -3.22
C GLY A 72 22.55 18.54 -2.50
N GLU A 73 21.59 19.15 -3.19
CA GLU A 73 20.66 20.11 -2.60
C GLU A 73 19.57 19.35 -1.82
N MET A 74 19.26 19.82 -0.61
CA MET A 74 18.23 19.20 0.20
C MET A 74 16.84 19.50 -0.38
N PHE A 75 16.15 18.46 -0.83
CA PHE A 75 14.75 18.49 -1.24
C PHE A 75 13.85 17.99 -0.11
N ASP A 76 12.82 18.76 0.27
CA ASP A 76 11.75 18.33 1.18
C ASP A 76 10.40 18.31 0.43
N LEU A 77 9.67 17.20 0.52
CA LEU A 77 8.35 17.07 -0.10
C LEU A 77 7.36 18.16 0.36
N ASN A 78 7.51 18.69 1.57
CA ASN A 78 6.66 19.74 2.11
C ASN A 78 6.73 21.04 1.30
N ASP A 79 7.83 21.29 0.58
CA ASP A 79 8.02 22.49 -0.24
C ASP A 79 7.09 22.52 -1.47
N LEU A 80 6.50 21.37 -1.82
CA LEU A 80 5.53 21.23 -2.89
C LEU A 80 4.07 21.32 -2.42
N LYS A 81 3.80 21.57 -1.13
CA LYS A 81 2.43 21.70 -0.63
C LYS A 81 1.66 22.81 -1.34
N GLY A 82 0.39 22.53 -1.64
CA GLY A 82 -0.49 23.46 -2.36
C GLY A 82 -0.31 23.45 -3.88
N LYS A 83 0.64 22.66 -4.41
CA LYS A 83 0.82 22.45 -5.85
C LYS A 83 0.29 21.08 -6.28
N TYR A 84 -0.12 20.99 -7.54
CA TYR A 84 -0.30 19.69 -8.19
C TYR A 84 1.08 19.11 -8.52
N VAL A 85 1.32 17.88 -8.08
CA VAL A 85 2.61 17.19 -8.23
C VAL A 85 2.36 15.82 -8.85
N ILE A 86 3.09 15.51 -9.91
CA ILE A 86 3.17 14.17 -10.49
C ILE A 86 4.49 13.55 -10.04
N ILE A 87 4.45 12.32 -9.52
CA ILE A 87 5.64 11.56 -9.12
C ILE A 87 5.80 10.40 -10.11
N ASP A 88 6.93 10.38 -10.81
CA ASP A 88 7.31 9.28 -11.71
C ASP A 88 8.41 8.43 -11.06
N PHE A 89 8.08 7.19 -10.73
CA PHE A 89 9.02 6.22 -10.19
C PHE A 89 9.62 5.38 -11.31
N TRP A 90 10.83 5.73 -11.74
CA TRP A 90 11.54 5.02 -12.80
C TRP A 90 13.01 4.77 -12.43
N ALA A 91 13.68 3.96 -13.25
CA ALA A 91 15.12 3.75 -13.15
C ALA A 91 15.71 3.44 -14.53
N SER A 92 16.99 3.77 -14.74
CA SER A 92 17.70 3.55 -16.01
C SER A 92 17.78 2.07 -16.43
N TRP A 93 17.69 1.16 -15.48
CA TRP A 93 17.68 -0.29 -15.70
C TRP A 93 16.26 -0.88 -15.81
N CYS A 94 15.20 -0.09 -15.59
CA CYS A 94 13.82 -0.55 -15.68
C CYS A 94 13.38 -0.61 -17.15
N VAL A 95 13.42 -1.82 -17.76
CA VAL A 95 13.01 -2.03 -19.16
C VAL A 95 11.60 -1.52 -19.47
N PRO A 96 10.56 -1.80 -18.65
CA PRO A 96 9.23 -1.23 -18.88
C PRO A 96 9.22 0.30 -18.82
N CYS A 97 9.93 0.90 -17.87
CA CYS A 97 9.98 2.36 -17.70
C CYS A 97 10.64 3.06 -18.89
N ARG A 98 11.72 2.46 -19.44
CA ARG A 98 12.35 2.98 -20.67
C ARG A 98 11.42 2.94 -21.89
N LYS A 99 10.51 1.96 -21.95
CA LYS A 99 9.51 1.89 -23.02
C LYS A 99 8.39 2.91 -22.84
N SER A 100 8.02 3.24 -21.59
CA SER A 100 6.97 4.23 -21.28
C SER A 100 7.44 5.67 -21.39
N ASN A 101 8.75 5.92 -21.33
CA ASN A 101 9.37 7.23 -21.52
C ASN A 101 10.16 7.25 -22.85
N PRO A 102 9.47 7.25 -24.02
CA PRO A 102 10.14 7.36 -25.30
C PRO A 102 10.70 8.79 -25.43
N HIS A 103 12.00 8.91 -25.18
CA HIS A 103 12.80 10.07 -25.56
C HIS A 103 13.16 10.01 -27.03
#